data_AF-A0A655ELW0-F1
#
_entry.id   AF-A0A655ELW0-F1
#
_cell.length_a   1.000
_cell.length_b   1.000
_cell.length_c   1.000
_cell.angle_alpha   90.00
_cell.angle_beta   90.00
_cell.angle_gamma   90.00
#
_symmetry.space_group_name_H-M   'P 1'
#
loop_
_entity.id
_entity.type
_entity.pdbx_description
1 polymer ?
#
loop_
_entity_poly.entity_id
_entity_poly.type
_entity_poly.pdbx_seq_one_letter_code
_entity_poly.pdbx_strand_id
1 'polypeptide(L)'
;MAIHRITEAMVADKPWIEDVIPLYYGSEWYVAYNASFDRRVLPELPGEWICTMKLSRRLWPGIKYSNMALYKSRKLSVQTPPGLHHHRALYDCYITAALLIDIMRTTGWTAEEMVNITGRPALLTTFPFGKYRGKAVSEVAKRDPGYLRWLFNNLDNMSPELRLTLKHYLEDVQAGEQRSNGTPQ
;
A
#
# COMPACT_ATOMS: atom_id res chain seq x y z
N MET A 1 3.63 -23.24 -7.11
CA MET A 1 2.36 -22.91 -7.77
C MET A 1 1.93 -21.53 -7.30
N ALA A 2 1.65 -20.60 -8.20
CA ALA A 2 1.34 -19.22 -7.82
C ALA A 2 0.00 -19.11 -7.08
N ILE A 3 -0.12 -18.14 -6.17
CA ILE A 3 -1.28 -17.95 -5.28
C ILE A 3 -2.59 -17.83 -6.07
N HIS A 4 -2.53 -17.24 -7.28
CA HIS A 4 -3.67 -17.00 -8.16
C HIS A 4 -4.21 -18.24 -8.89
N ARG A 5 -3.47 -19.36 -8.93
CA ARG A 5 -3.85 -20.61 -9.63
C ARG A 5 -4.13 -20.50 -11.14
N ILE A 6 -3.93 -19.32 -11.75
CA ILE A 6 -3.90 -19.14 -13.22
C ILE A 6 -2.69 -19.87 -13.81
N THR A 7 -2.91 -20.66 -14.85
CA THR A 7 -1.88 -21.37 -15.64
C THR A 7 -1.76 -20.77 -17.04
N GLU A 8 -0.64 -21.00 -17.73
CA GLU A 8 -0.45 -20.58 -19.12
C GLU A 8 -1.57 -21.09 -20.05
N ALA A 9 -2.01 -22.33 -19.85
CA ALA A 9 -3.10 -22.91 -20.63
C ALA A 9 -4.46 -22.18 -20.43
N MET A 10 -4.68 -21.53 -19.27
CA MET A 10 -5.90 -20.75 -19.03
C MET A 10 -5.92 -19.41 -19.75
N VAL A 11 -4.75 -18.92 -20.18
CA VAL A 11 -4.58 -17.60 -20.81
C VAL A 11 -4.11 -17.66 -22.27
N ALA A 12 -3.76 -18.85 -22.77
CA ALA A 12 -3.17 -19.04 -24.11
C ALA A 12 -4.03 -18.48 -25.26
N ASP A 13 -5.35 -18.50 -25.10
CA ASP A 13 -6.36 -18.08 -26.08
C ASP A 13 -7.08 -16.79 -25.64
N LYS A 14 -6.56 -16.07 -24.64
CA LYS A 14 -7.13 -14.82 -24.13
C LYS A 14 -6.49 -13.62 -24.83
N PRO A 15 -7.24 -12.51 -24.98
CA PRO A 15 -6.71 -11.30 -25.61
C PRO A 15 -5.51 -10.74 -24.83
N TRP A 16 -4.65 -10.01 -25.53
CA TRP A 16 -3.55 -9.30 -24.91
C TRP A 16 -4.07 -8.11 -24.09
N ILE A 17 -3.26 -7.64 -23.15
CA ILE A 17 -3.69 -6.54 -22.28
C ILE A 17 -3.94 -5.27 -23.09
N GLU A 18 -3.18 -5.05 -24.16
CA GLU A 18 -3.29 -3.91 -25.07
C GLU A 18 -4.64 -3.90 -25.82
N ASP A 19 -5.22 -5.07 -26.08
CA ASP A 19 -6.53 -5.20 -26.74
C ASP A 19 -7.69 -4.91 -25.77
N VAL A 20 -7.47 -5.13 -24.47
CA VAL A 20 -8.52 -5.07 -23.43
C VAL A 20 -8.50 -3.75 -22.68
N ILE A 21 -7.32 -3.20 -22.41
CA ILE A 21 -7.15 -2.01 -21.58
C ILE A 21 -7.93 -0.78 -22.07
N PRO A 22 -8.13 -0.53 -23.39
CA PRO A 22 -8.89 0.62 -23.84
C PRO A 22 -10.36 0.60 -23.42
N LEU A 23 -10.93 -0.58 -23.12
CA LEU A 23 -12.30 -0.72 -22.62
C LEU A 23 -12.49 -0.07 -21.24
N TYR A 24 -11.40 0.18 -20.52
CA TYR A 24 -11.40 0.74 -19.18
C TYR A 24 -11.03 2.23 -19.16
N TYR A 25 -10.81 2.85 -20.32
CA TYR A 25 -10.51 4.28 -20.41
C TYR A 25 -11.76 5.14 -20.19
N GLY A 26 -11.53 6.41 -19.82
CA GLY A 26 -12.59 7.42 -19.65
C GLY A 26 -13.05 7.63 -18.21
N SER A 27 -12.49 6.91 -17.24
CA SER A 27 -12.65 7.25 -15.83
C SER A 27 -11.58 8.25 -15.40
N GLU A 28 -11.98 9.30 -14.69
CA GLU A 28 -11.06 10.23 -14.04
C GLU A 28 -10.31 9.57 -12.86
N TRP A 29 -10.92 8.54 -12.25
CA TRP A 29 -10.45 7.94 -11.00
C TRP A 29 -10.38 6.41 -11.09
N TYR A 30 -9.17 5.86 -11.03
CA TYR A 30 -8.93 4.41 -10.95
C TYR A 30 -8.68 3.99 -9.50
N VAL A 31 -9.37 2.95 -9.04
CA VAL A 31 -9.28 2.48 -7.65
C VAL A 31 -8.64 1.11 -7.59
N ALA A 32 -7.63 0.95 -6.75
CA ALA A 32 -7.01 -0.35 -6.49
C ALA A 32 -6.58 -0.53 -5.03
N TYR A 33 -6.51 -1.79 -4.61
CA TYR A 33 -5.92 -2.16 -3.33
C TYR A 33 -4.42 -2.34 -3.49
N ASN A 34 -3.62 -1.38 -3.01
CA ASN A 34 -2.18 -1.28 -3.27
C ASN A 34 -1.85 -0.88 -4.72
N ALA A 35 -2.47 0.20 -5.20
CA ALA A 35 -2.39 0.71 -6.58
C ALA A 35 -0.99 0.81 -7.19
N SER A 36 0.08 1.03 -6.39
CA SER A 36 1.45 1.07 -6.92
C SER A 36 1.92 -0.26 -7.49
N PHE A 37 1.32 -1.38 -7.07
CA PHE A 37 1.60 -2.69 -7.64
C PHE A 37 0.96 -2.83 -9.02
N ASP A 38 -0.34 -2.54 -9.15
CA ASP A 38 -1.07 -2.61 -10.41
C ASP A 38 -0.47 -1.67 -11.46
N ARG A 39 -0.15 -0.43 -11.08
CA ARG A 39 0.49 0.56 -11.97
C ARG A 39 1.84 0.13 -12.55
N ARG A 40 2.54 -0.82 -11.91
CA ARG A 40 3.82 -1.33 -12.42
C ARG A 40 3.66 -2.38 -13.52
N VAL A 41 2.50 -3.01 -13.61
CA VAL A 41 2.23 -4.12 -14.53
C VAL A 41 1.21 -3.77 -15.60
N LEU A 42 0.40 -2.72 -15.37
CA LEU A 42 -0.55 -2.19 -16.34
C LEU A 42 0.11 -1.13 -17.24
N PRO A 43 -0.33 -1.00 -18.49
CA PRO A 43 -0.13 0.22 -19.27
C PRO A 43 -0.64 1.45 -18.53
N GLU A 44 -0.17 2.63 -18.92
CA GLU A 44 -0.63 3.89 -18.34
C GLU A 44 -2.13 4.08 -18.60
N LEU A 45 -2.89 4.32 -17.52
CA LEU A 45 -4.31 4.62 -17.59
C LEU A 45 -4.54 6.14 -17.56
N PRO A 46 -5.46 6.68 -18.37
CA PRO A 46 -5.73 8.12 -18.42
C PRO A 46 -6.60 8.53 -17.23
N GLY A 47 -5.98 8.76 -16.07
CA GLY A 47 -6.63 9.24 -14.85
C GLY A 47 -5.82 9.00 -13.59
N GLU A 48 -6.34 9.47 -12.47
CA GLU A 48 -5.65 9.48 -11.18
C GLU A 48 -5.99 8.24 -10.34
N TRP A 49 -5.08 7.87 -9.44
CA TRP A 49 -5.19 6.64 -8.67
C TRP A 49 -5.60 6.87 -7.23
N ILE A 50 -6.61 6.10 -6.80
CA ILE A 50 -7.04 5.98 -5.41
C ILE A 50 -6.58 4.64 -4.86
N CYS A 51 -5.76 4.68 -3.81
CA CYS A 51 -5.24 3.48 -3.16
C CYS A 51 -5.93 3.22 -1.82
N THR A 52 -6.90 2.31 -1.80
CA THR A 52 -7.69 2.00 -0.59
C THR A 52 -6.82 1.48 0.57
N MET A 53 -5.68 0.86 0.29
CA MET A 53 -4.71 0.48 1.31
C MET A 53 -4.07 1.70 1.98
N LYS A 54 -3.66 2.72 1.23
CA LYS A 54 -3.08 3.97 1.78
C LYS A 54 -4.13 4.74 2.59
N LEU A 55 -5.35 4.85 2.06
CA LEU A 55 -6.48 5.45 2.78
C LEU A 55 -6.74 4.72 4.11
N SER A 56 -6.79 3.38 4.09
CA SER A 56 -7.02 2.57 5.28
C SER A 56 -5.93 2.74 6.34
N ARG A 57 -4.66 2.85 5.93
CA ARG A 57 -3.54 3.13 6.87
C ARG A 57 -3.68 4.48 7.56
N ARG A 58 -4.19 5.48 6.84
CA ARG A 58 -4.44 6.82 7.37
C ARG A 58 -5.60 6.81 8.37
N LEU A 59 -6.67 6.09 8.04
CA LEU A 59 -7.93 6.11 8.80
C LEU A 59 -7.90 5.19 10.03
N TRP A 60 -7.27 4.03 9.93
CA TRP A 60 -7.24 3.01 10.98
C TRP A 60 -5.79 2.59 11.25
N PRO A 61 -5.00 3.35 12.03
CA PRO A 61 -3.62 3.01 12.35
C PRO A 61 -3.52 1.74 13.21
N GLY A 62 -2.45 0.96 13.02
CA GLY A 62 -2.08 -0.14 13.94
C GLY A 62 -2.78 -1.49 13.71
N ILE A 63 -3.43 -1.70 12.55
CA ILE A 63 -4.12 -2.97 12.23
C ILE A 63 -3.45 -3.73 11.09
N LYS A 64 -3.96 -4.93 10.77
CA LYS A 64 -3.51 -5.69 9.60
C LYS A 64 -4.12 -5.11 8.31
N TYR A 65 -3.26 -4.76 7.35
CA TYR A 65 -3.66 -4.17 6.06
C TYR A 65 -3.49 -5.15 4.90
N SER A 66 -4.03 -6.36 5.00
CA SER A 66 -4.33 -7.13 3.79
C SER A 66 -5.77 -6.84 3.40
N ASN A 67 -6.11 -6.93 2.10
CA ASN A 67 -7.44 -6.56 1.61
C ASN A 67 -8.55 -7.32 2.38
N MET A 68 -8.34 -8.63 2.52
CA MET A 68 -9.24 -9.50 3.28
C MET A 68 -9.21 -9.24 4.80
N ALA A 69 -8.07 -8.86 5.38
CA ALA A 69 -8.04 -8.50 6.80
C ALA A 69 -8.85 -7.24 7.08
N LEU A 70 -8.77 -6.21 6.22
CA LEU A 70 -9.58 -5.01 6.33
C LEU A 70 -11.06 -5.32 6.14
N TYR A 71 -11.41 -6.08 5.10
CA TYR A 71 -12.78 -6.55 4.88
C TYR A 71 -13.38 -7.17 6.14
N LYS A 72 -12.63 -8.09 6.78
CA LYS A 72 -13.05 -8.74 8.03
C LYS A 72 -13.10 -7.79 9.21
N SER A 73 -12.06 -6.98 9.45
CA SER A 73 -12.00 -6.08 10.61
C SER A 73 -13.05 -4.98 10.55
N ARG A 74 -13.38 -4.53 9.33
CA ARG A 74 -14.43 -3.54 9.06
C ARG A 74 -15.82 -4.17 8.98
N LYS A 75 -15.93 -5.49 9.14
CA LYS A 75 -17.20 -6.25 9.10
C LYS A 75 -18.00 -5.97 7.82
N LEU A 76 -17.29 -5.83 6.70
CA LEU A 76 -17.92 -5.56 5.42
C LEU A 76 -18.63 -6.80 4.91
N SER A 77 -19.68 -6.57 4.13
CA SER A 77 -20.42 -7.61 3.43
C SER A 77 -20.66 -7.16 2.00
N VAL A 78 -20.36 -8.04 1.04
CA VAL A 78 -20.58 -7.80 -0.38
C VAL A 78 -21.04 -9.09 -1.02
N GLN A 79 -22.12 -9.02 -1.79
CA GLN A 79 -22.54 -10.13 -2.61
C GLN A 79 -21.66 -10.17 -3.87
N THR A 80 -21.08 -11.34 -4.13
CA THR A 80 -20.25 -11.58 -5.31
C THR A 80 -20.94 -12.58 -6.23
N PRO A 81 -20.75 -12.49 -7.55
CA PRO A 81 -21.21 -13.52 -8.48
C PRO A 81 -20.81 -14.94 -8.05
N PRO A 82 -21.66 -15.97 -8.32
CA PRO A 82 -21.36 -17.36 -7.99
C PRO A 82 -20.01 -17.82 -8.56
N GLY A 83 -19.31 -18.70 -7.83
CA GLY A 83 -18.05 -19.31 -8.28
C GLY A 83 -16.80 -18.44 -8.10
N LEU A 84 -16.93 -17.20 -7.63
CA LEU A 84 -15.80 -16.36 -7.26
C LEU A 84 -15.22 -16.74 -5.89
N HIS A 85 -13.91 -16.64 -5.76
CA HIS A 85 -13.17 -16.92 -4.53
C HIS A 85 -11.98 -15.97 -4.38
N HIS A 86 -11.41 -15.92 -3.18
CA HIS A 86 -10.26 -15.05 -2.89
C HIS A 86 -9.08 -15.34 -3.84
N HIS A 87 -8.37 -14.28 -4.24
CA HIS A 87 -7.31 -14.31 -5.26
C HIS A 87 -7.79 -14.47 -6.71
N ARG A 88 -9.10 -14.38 -6.96
CA ARG A 88 -9.64 -14.09 -8.30
C ARG A 88 -9.76 -12.58 -8.45
N ALA A 89 -9.28 -12.04 -9.58
CA ALA A 89 -9.25 -10.60 -9.84
C ALA A 89 -10.60 -9.91 -9.56
N LEU A 90 -11.69 -10.42 -10.16
CA LEU A 90 -13.02 -9.83 -9.96
C LEU A 90 -13.50 -9.90 -8.51
N TYR A 91 -13.21 -11.00 -7.80
CA TYR A 91 -13.56 -11.11 -6.38
C TYR A 91 -12.87 -10.02 -5.57
N ASP A 92 -11.56 -9.84 -5.77
CA ASP A 92 -10.79 -8.83 -5.04
C ASP A 92 -11.20 -7.40 -5.45
N CYS A 93 -11.72 -7.18 -6.67
CA CYS A 93 -12.37 -5.92 -7.06
C CYS A 93 -13.62 -5.63 -6.21
N TYR A 94 -14.50 -6.60 -5.99
CA TYR A 94 -15.68 -6.43 -5.11
C TYR A 94 -15.28 -6.09 -3.67
N ILE A 95 -14.27 -6.77 -3.14
CA ILE A 95 -13.75 -6.47 -1.79
C ILE A 95 -13.18 -5.05 -1.72
N THR A 96 -12.43 -4.65 -2.74
CA THR A 96 -11.85 -3.29 -2.84
C THR A 96 -12.93 -2.22 -2.95
N ALA A 97 -13.98 -2.47 -3.73
CA ALA A 97 -15.12 -1.56 -3.87
C ALA A 97 -15.91 -1.43 -2.56
N ALA A 98 -16.17 -2.54 -1.87
CA ALA A 98 -16.81 -2.51 -0.54
C ALA A 98 -15.99 -1.70 0.47
N LEU A 99 -14.66 -1.84 0.45
CA LEU A 99 -13.77 -1.07 1.30
C LEU A 99 -13.77 0.42 0.94
N LEU A 100 -13.76 0.77 -0.35
CA LEU A 100 -13.88 2.16 -0.80
C LEU A 100 -15.18 2.79 -0.29
N ILE A 101 -16.32 2.09 -0.44
CA ILE A 101 -17.63 2.56 0.04
C ILE A 101 -17.61 2.78 1.56
N ASP A 102 -17.01 1.87 2.34
CA ASP A 102 -16.86 2.05 3.80
C ASP A 102 -16.03 3.29 4.13
N ILE A 103 -14.92 3.51 3.42
CA ILE A 103 -14.07 4.70 3.60
C ILE A 103 -14.85 5.97 3.28
N MET A 104 -15.56 6.01 2.14
CA MET A 104 -16.36 7.17 1.73
C MET A 104 -17.46 7.47 2.76
N ARG A 105 -18.17 6.45 3.24
CA ARG A 105 -19.21 6.61 4.28
C ARG A 105 -18.65 7.05 5.63
N THR A 106 -17.46 6.58 5.98
CA THR A 106 -16.81 6.91 7.26
C THR A 106 -16.26 8.33 7.28
N THR A 107 -15.78 8.83 6.13
CA THR A 107 -15.00 10.07 6.06
C THR A 107 -15.72 11.23 5.38
N GLY A 108 -16.63 10.94 4.44
CA GLY A 108 -17.18 11.94 3.53
C GLY A 108 -16.20 12.44 2.47
N TRP A 109 -15.03 11.82 2.30
CA TRP A 109 -14.01 12.31 1.38
C TRP A 109 -14.45 12.28 -0.09
N THR A 110 -14.09 13.34 -0.82
CA THR A 110 -14.23 13.38 -2.27
C THR A 110 -13.15 12.53 -2.95
N ALA A 111 -13.30 12.29 -4.25
CA ALA A 111 -12.29 11.56 -5.04
C ALA A 111 -10.95 12.31 -5.05
N GLU A 112 -10.99 13.63 -5.20
CA GLU A 112 -9.81 14.50 -5.20
C GLU A 112 -9.08 14.45 -3.86
N GLU A 113 -9.81 14.46 -2.73
CA GLU A 113 -9.22 14.30 -1.41
C GLU A 113 -8.55 12.92 -1.26
N MET A 114 -9.20 11.85 -1.73
CA MET A 114 -8.63 10.50 -1.70
C MET A 114 -7.38 10.35 -2.57
N VAL A 115 -7.32 11.03 -3.72
CA VAL A 115 -6.13 11.08 -4.60
C VAL A 115 -5.01 11.83 -3.92
N ASN A 116 -5.31 12.99 -3.34
CA ASN A 116 -4.35 13.77 -2.56
C ASN A 116 -3.76 12.97 -1.39
N ILE A 117 -4.57 12.17 -0.69
CA ILE A 117 -4.08 11.28 0.38
C ILE A 117 -3.25 10.13 -0.21
N THR A 118 -3.66 9.56 -1.34
CA THR A 118 -2.95 8.47 -2.02
C THR A 118 -1.56 8.90 -2.49
N GLY A 119 -1.42 10.14 -2.98
CA GLY A 119 -0.15 10.71 -3.43
C GLY A 119 0.84 10.99 -2.30
N ARG A 120 0.37 11.14 -1.06
CA ARG A 120 1.26 11.39 0.09
C ARG A 120 2.07 10.11 0.45
N PRO A 121 3.39 10.22 0.63
CA PRO A 121 4.17 9.14 1.19
C PRO A 121 3.73 8.85 2.64
N ALA A 122 3.76 7.58 3.03
CA ALA A 122 3.45 7.13 4.38
C ALA A 122 4.65 6.36 4.97
N LEU A 123 4.77 6.37 6.30
CA LEU A 123 5.81 5.63 6.99
C LEU A 123 5.66 4.13 6.76
N LEU A 124 6.77 3.46 6.45
CA LEU A 124 6.85 2.02 6.38
C LEU A 124 6.88 1.46 7.80
N THR A 125 6.00 0.48 8.06
CA THR A 125 5.99 -0.22 9.34
C THR A 125 7.03 -1.33 9.41
N THR A 126 7.40 -1.92 8.27
CA THR A 126 8.38 -3.01 8.17
C THR A 126 9.33 -2.79 6.99
N PHE A 127 10.55 -3.34 7.08
CA PHE A 127 11.51 -3.28 5.99
C PHE A 127 11.11 -4.23 4.84
N PRO A 128 11.02 -3.73 3.59
CA PRO A 128 10.67 -4.57 2.45
C PRO A 128 11.84 -5.40 1.91
N PHE A 129 13.08 -5.07 2.30
CA PHE A 129 14.31 -5.71 1.80
C PHE A 129 15.47 -5.65 2.80
N GLY A 130 16.62 -6.19 2.41
CA GLY A 130 17.88 -6.07 3.12
C GLY A 130 17.96 -6.93 4.39
N LYS A 131 18.97 -6.64 5.23
CA LYS A 131 19.33 -7.38 6.46
C LYS A 131 18.12 -7.62 7.38
N TYR A 132 17.21 -6.65 7.45
CA TYR A 132 16.05 -6.66 8.36
C TYR A 132 14.71 -6.86 7.64
N ARG A 133 14.70 -7.48 6.45
CA ARG A 133 13.46 -7.74 5.70
C ARG A 133 12.38 -8.37 6.60
N GLY A 134 11.19 -7.77 6.61
CA GLY A 134 10.04 -8.20 7.41
C GLY A 134 10.06 -7.77 8.88
N LYS A 135 11.13 -7.14 9.37
CA LYS A 135 11.21 -6.59 10.74
C LYS A 135 10.63 -5.19 10.81
N ALA A 136 10.12 -4.82 11.99
CA ALA A 136 9.54 -3.50 12.23
C ALA A 136 10.61 -2.41 12.14
N VAL A 137 10.34 -1.34 11.40
CA VAL A 137 11.32 -0.25 11.22
C VAL A 137 11.62 0.44 12.54
N SER A 138 10.61 0.63 13.39
CA SER A 138 10.74 1.20 14.73
C SER A 138 11.63 0.38 15.67
N GLU A 139 11.59 -0.95 15.58
CA GLU A 139 12.45 -1.85 16.37
C GLU A 139 13.91 -1.73 15.91
N VAL A 140 14.12 -1.77 14.59
CA VAL A 140 15.46 -1.65 13.99
C VAL A 140 16.05 -0.26 14.25
N ALA A 141 15.26 0.81 14.20
CA ALA A 141 15.71 2.17 14.52
C ALA A 141 16.31 2.27 15.91
N LYS A 142 15.73 1.57 16.90
CA LYS A 142 16.24 1.52 18.27
C LYS A 142 17.46 0.60 18.41
N ARG A 143 17.45 -0.54 17.73
CA ARG A 143 18.47 -1.59 17.85
C ARG A 143 19.74 -1.30 17.04
N ASP A 144 19.60 -0.74 15.85
CA ASP A 144 20.67 -0.55 14.86
C ASP A 144 20.41 0.74 14.04
N PRO A 145 20.47 1.93 14.66
CA PRO A 145 20.30 3.20 13.96
C PRO A 145 21.40 3.45 12.91
N GLY A 146 22.56 2.79 13.06
CA GLY A 146 23.65 2.80 12.07
C GLY A 146 23.20 2.24 10.73
N TYR A 147 22.40 1.16 10.72
CA TYR A 147 21.83 0.61 9.49
C TYR A 147 20.89 1.60 8.79
N LEU A 148 20.07 2.37 9.53
CA LEU A 148 19.20 3.39 8.94
C LEU A 148 20.01 4.52 8.29
N ARG A 149 21.06 5.01 8.97
CA ARG A 149 21.99 6.00 8.40
C ARG A 149 22.68 5.49 7.15
N TRP A 150 23.15 4.24 7.17
CA TRP A 150 23.77 3.62 6.01
C TRP A 150 22.80 3.54 4.84
N LEU A 151 21.57 3.07 5.05
CA LEU A 151 20.54 3.02 4.01
C LEU A 151 20.25 4.41 3.44
N PHE A 152 20.13 5.43 4.30
CA PHE A 152 19.82 6.80 3.88
C PHE A 152 20.91 7.38 2.96
N ASN A 153 22.18 7.05 3.23
CA ASN A 153 23.32 7.61 2.52
C ASN A 153 23.76 6.78 1.29
N ASN A 154 23.43 5.49 1.23
CA ASN A 154 23.98 4.56 0.22
C ASN A 154 22.94 4.01 -0.76
N LEU A 155 21.65 4.32 -0.61
CA LEU A 155 20.63 3.94 -1.59
C LEU A 155 20.39 5.05 -2.59
N ASP A 156 20.91 4.87 -3.80
CA ASP A 156 20.76 5.82 -4.92
C ASP A 156 19.28 6.00 -5.31
N ASN A 157 18.53 4.89 -5.40
CA ASN A 157 17.11 4.88 -5.74
C ASN A 157 16.28 4.44 -4.53
N MET A 158 15.69 5.42 -3.85
CA MET A 158 14.86 5.23 -2.67
C MET A 158 13.41 5.65 -2.94
N SER A 159 12.44 4.82 -2.56
CA SER A 159 11.04 5.23 -2.64
C SER A 159 10.75 6.42 -1.71
N PRO A 160 9.80 7.30 -2.06
CA PRO A 160 9.40 8.42 -1.18
C PRO A 160 9.02 7.95 0.23
N GLU A 161 8.32 6.81 0.34
CA GLU A 161 7.96 6.21 1.62
C GLU A 161 9.18 5.79 2.44
N LEU A 162 10.17 5.13 1.82
CA LEU A 162 11.38 4.72 2.53
C LEU A 162 12.18 5.95 2.97
N ARG A 163 12.30 6.97 2.12
CA ARG A 163 13.00 8.22 2.46
C ARG A 163 12.33 8.94 3.64
N LEU A 164 11.01 9.10 3.59
CA LEU A 164 10.23 9.68 4.68
C LEU A 164 10.43 8.88 5.97
N THR A 165 10.41 7.55 5.88
CA THR A 165 10.56 6.65 7.03
C THR A 165 11.93 6.76 7.68
N LEU A 166 13.01 6.69 6.89
CA LEU A 166 14.36 6.80 7.42
C LEU A 166 14.60 8.17 8.08
N LYS A 167 14.16 9.25 7.41
CA LYS A 167 14.28 10.61 7.98
C LYS A 167 13.58 10.71 9.33
N HIS A 168 12.31 10.30 9.41
CA HIS A 168 11.52 10.34 10.64
C HIS A 168 12.21 9.62 11.81
N TYR A 169 12.64 8.37 11.62
CA TYR A 169 13.26 7.61 12.71
C TYR A 169 14.68 8.08 13.06
N LEU A 170 15.44 8.64 12.11
CA LEU A 170 16.76 9.20 12.39
C LEU A 170 16.67 10.50 13.21
N GLU A 171 15.68 11.35 12.94
CA GLU A 171 15.39 12.54 13.74
C GLU A 171 14.96 12.16 15.17
N ASP A 172 14.10 11.15 15.31
CA ASP A 172 13.65 10.64 16.62
C ASP A 172 14.83 10.10 17.47
N VAL A 173 15.76 9.37 16.87
CA VAL A 173 16.95 8.84 17.56
C VAL A 173 17.86 9.98 18.03
N GLN A 174 18.11 10.98 17.18
CA GLN A 174 18.93 12.15 17.52
C GLN A 174 18.31 12.95 18.67
N ALA A 175 16.99 13.17 18.64
CA ALA A 175 16.28 13.85 19.72
C ALA A 175 16.35 13.07 21.05
N GLY A 176 16.36 11.73 21.00
CA GLY A 176 16.55 10.87 22.17
C GLY A 176 17.95 10.97 22.78
N GLU A 177 18.99 10.95 21.95
CA GLU A 177 20.40 11.09 22.36
C GLU A 177 20.69 12.46 23.00
N GLN A 178 20.09 13.54 22.48
CA GLN A 178 20.22 14.88 23.05
C GLN A 178 19.55 15.01 24.43
N ARG A 179 18.42 14.32 24.66
CA ARG A 179 17.74 14.31 25.97
C ARG A 179 18.47 13.50 27.02
N SER A 180 19.10 12.38 26.66
CA SER A 180 19.91 11.58 27.59
C SER A 180 21.18 12.30 28.03
N ASN A 181 21.77 13.12 27.15
CA ASN A 181 22.98 13.87 27.45
C ASN A 181 22.73 15.19 28.21
N GLY A 182 21.46 15.58 28.41
CA GLY A 182 21.05 16.85 28.99
C GLY A 182 20.56 16.78 30.43
N THR A 183 20.92 15.77 31.23
CA THR A 183 20.60 15.74 32.67
C THR A 183 21.77 16.40 33.43
N PRO A 184 21.65 17.63 33.95
CA PRO A 184 22.67 18.20 34.83
C PRO A 184 22.56 17.55 36.21
N GLN A 185 23.70 17.15 36.78
CA GLN A 185 23.83 16.90 38.22
C GLN A 185 23.73 18.22 38.99
#